data_AF-A0A2J0Z6C8-F1
#
_entry.id   AF-A0A2J0Z6C8-F1
#
_cell.length_a   1.000
_cell.length_b   1.000
_cell.length_c   1.000
_cell.angle_alpha   90.00
_cell.angle_beta   90.00
_cell.angle_gamma   90.00
#
_symmetry.space_group_name_H-M   'P 1'
#
loop_
_entity.id
_entity.type
_entity.pdbx_description
1 polymer ?
#
loop_
_entity_poly.entity_id
_entity_poly.type
_entity_poly.pdbx_seq_one_letter_code
_entity_poly.pdbx_strand_id
1 'polypeptide(L)' 'MSRGAFRQADLERILQAAKKAGAVVQVHLRTLQVKILPASDGALSVNDGFAPDGKENWN' A
#
# COMPACT_ATOMS: atom_id res chain seq x y z
N MET A 1 -16.20 0.60 26.53
CA MET A 1 -15.05 1.20 25.84
C MET A 1 -15.23 1.02 24.34
N SER A 2 -15.73 2.06 23.65
CA SER A 2 -15.82 2.05 22.18
C SER A 2 -14.39 2.09 21.63
N ARG A 3 -13.94 0.98 21.05
CA ARG A 3 -12.68 0.92 20.31
C ARG A 3 -12.96 1.65 18.99
N GLY A 4 -12.64 2.95 18.94
CA GLY A 4 -12.92 3.79 17.77
C GLY A 4 -12.49 3.06 16.50
N ALA A 5 -13.38 2.90 15.54
CA ALA A 5 -13.08 2.23 14.27
C ALA A 5 -12.99 3.30 13.19
N PHE A 6 -12.13 3.10 12.20
CA PHE A 6 -12.19 3.93 11.01
C PHE A 6 -13.53 3.73 10.32
N ARG A 7 -14.21 4.84 10.02
CA ARG A 7 -15.38 4.79 9.15
C ARG A 7 -14.90 4.63 7.71
N GLN A 8 -15.70 3.94 6.91
CA GLN A 8 -15.42 3.76 5.48
C GLN A 8 -15.22 5.12 4.78
N ALA A 9 -16.06 6.11 5.09
CA ALA A 9 -15.95 7.46 4.53
C ALA A 9 -14.62 8.17 4.89
N ASP A 10 -14.05 7.88 6.07
CA ASP A 10 -12.79 8.48 6.49
C ASP A 10 -11.61 7.86 5.75
N LEU A 11 -11.62 6.53 5.58
CA LEU A 11 -10.61 5.83 4.77
C LEU A 11 -10.66 6.28 3.32
N GLU A 12 -11.86 6.37 2.74
CA GLU A 12 -12.04 6.83 1.37
C GLU A 12 -11.49 8.26 1.17
N ARG A 13 -11.77 9.16 2.12
CA ARG A 13 -11.23 10.53 2.10
C ARG A 13 -9.71 10.55 2.15
N ILE A 14 -9.10 9.76 3.03
CA ILE A 14 -7.64 9.67 3.18
C ILE A 14 -6.99 9.13 1.90
N LEU A 15 -7.54 8.05 1.35
CA LEU A 15 -7.03 7.43 0.12
C LEU A 15 -7.16 8.36 -1.08
N GLN A 16 -8.29 9.08 -1.18
CA GLN A 16 -8.51 10.04 -2.27
C GLN A 16 -7.58 11.26 -2.16
N ALA A 17 -7.31 11.74 -0.95
CA ALA A 17 -6.34 12.81 -0.71
C ALA A 17 -4.92 12.37 -1.08
N ALA A 18 -4.53 11.15 -0.70
CA ALA A 18 -3.23 10.60 -1.04
C ALA A 18 -3.04 10.39 -2.54
N LYS A 19 -4.09 9.91 -3.24
CA LYS A 19 -4.10 9.82 -4.70
C LYS A 19 -3.86 11.18 -5.35
N LYS A 20 -4.53 12.24 -4.88
CA LYS A 20 -4.33 13.61 -5.40
C LYS A 20 -2.93 14.15 -5.12
N ALA A 21 -2.36 13.79 -3.99
CA ALA A 21 -1.03 14.23 -3.58
C ALA A 21 0.12 13.40 -4.19
N GLY A 22 -0.19 12.31 -4.91
CA GLY A 22 0.83 11.36 -5.37
C GLY A 22 1.58 10.73 -4.19
N ALA A 23 0.87 10.34 -3.14
CA ALA A 23 1.45 9.75 -1.93
C ALA A 23 0.92 8.33 -1.69
N VAL A 24 1.70 7.52 -1.00
CA VAL A 24 1.31 6.18 -0.54
C VAL A 24 0.84 6.28 0.91
N VAL A 25 -0.24 5.58 1.27
CA VAL A 25 -0.76 5.56 2.65
C VAL A 25 -0.63 4.16 3.23
N GLN A 26 -0.03 4.08 4.41
CA GLN A 26 -0.01 2.87 5.22
C GLN A 26 -1.00 3.00 6.38
N VAL A 27 -1.96 2.07 6.47
CA VAL A 27 -2.98 2.06 7.53
C VAL A 27 -2.76 0.86 8.44
N HIS A 28 -2.51 1.12 9.73
CA HIS A 28 -2.44 0.09 10.75
C HIS A 28 -3.80 -0.09 11.40
N LEU A 29 -4.56 -1.11 11.00
CA LEU A 29 -5.94 -1.33 11.48
C LEU A 29 -6.04 -1.70 12.97
N ARG A 30 -4.96 -2.23 13.56
CA ARG A 30 -4.94 -2.64 14.98
C ARG A 30 -4.73 -1.45 15.93
N THR A 31 -3.86 -0.53 15.54
CA THR A 31 -3.47 0.68 16.31
C THR A 31 -4.19 1.93 15.83
N LEU A 32 -4.88 1.83 14.70
CA LEU A 32 -5.60 2.89 14.02
C LEU A 32 -4.70 4.08 13.67
N GLN A 33 -3.48 3.77 13.27
CA GLN A 33 -2.50 4.76 12.82
C GLN A 33 -2.48 4.83 11.31
N VAL A 34 -2.42 6.05 10.77
CA VAL A 34 -2.30 6.33 9.34
C VAL A 34 -0.97 7.03 9.12
N LYS A 35 -0.14 6.47 8.26
CA LYS A 35 1.15 7.04 7.88
C LYS A 35 1.13 7.39 6.39
N ILE A 36 1.46 8.64 6.07
CA ILE A 36 1.58 9.12 4.70
C ILE A 36 3.06 9.04 4.33
N LEU A 37 3.34 8.33 3.25
CA LEU A 37 4.67 8.18 2.68
C LEU A 37 4.68 8.98 1.36
N PRO A 38 5.62 9.92 1.17
CA PRO A 38 5.77 10.56 -0.14
C PRO A 38 6.08 9.47 -1.17
N ALA A 39 5.35 9.45 -2.30
CA ALA A 39 5.75 8.54 -3.37
C ALA A 39 7.07 9.07 -3.92
N SER A 40 8.14 8.28 -3.77
CA SER A 40 9.35 8.54 -4.54
C SER A 40 9.01 8.23 -5.99
N ASP A 41 9.22 9.21 -6.87
CA ASP A 41 9.16 9.04 -8.31
C ASP A 41 10.11 7.90 -8.69
N GLY A 42 9.55 6.70 -8.90
CA GLY A 42 10.32 5.49 -9.18
C GLY A 42 10.42 4.52 -8.01
N ALA A 43 9.37 3.71 -7.80
CA ALA A 43 9.47 2.26 -7.64
C ALA A 43 8.11 1.69 -7.19
N LEU A 44 7.16 1.60 -8.12
CA LEU A 44 6.23 0.46 -8.15
C LEU A 44 6.75 -0.55 -9.17
N SER A 45 7.99 -1.02 -8.99
CA SER A 45 8.39 -2.29 -9.56
C SER A 45 8.11 -3.36 -8.51
N VAL A 46 6.85 -3.77 -8.38
CA VAL A 46 6.52 -5.10 -7.83
C VAL A 46 6.82 -6.12 -8.94
N ASN A 47 8.07 -6.13 -9.38
CA ASN A 47 8.75 -7.16 -10.15
C ASN A 47 10.12 -7.36 -9.50
N ASP A 48 10.16 -7.32 -8.16
CA ASP A 48 11.32 -7.76 -7.39
C ASP A 48 11.41 -9.29 -7.52
N GLY A 49 12.11 -9.72 -8.56
CA GLY A 49 12.82 -10.99 -8.60
C GLY A 49 11.98 -12.25 -8.34
N PHE A 50 10.99 -12.55 -9.17
CA PHE A 50 10.80 -13.97 -9.47
C PHE A 50 12.10 -14.45 -10.11
N ALA A 51 12.76 -15.42 -9.47
CA ALA A 51 13.93 -16.07 -10.03
C ALA A 51 13.59 -16.47 -11.48
N PRO A 52 14.48 -16.23 -12.46
CA PRO A 52 14.19 -16.62 -13.84
C PRO A 52 13.84 -18.10 -13.81
N ASP A 53 12.62 -18.46 -14.21
CA ASP A 53 12.18 -19.85 -14.26
C ASP A 53 13.26 -20.61 -15.01
N GLY A 54 13.98 -21.45 -14.25
CA GLY A 54 15.15 -22.15 -14.75
C GLY A 54 14.72 -22.95 -15.96
N LYS A 55 15.55 -22.94 -17.03
CA LYS A 55 15.32 -23.67 -18.28
C LYS A 55 14.63 -24.99 -18.00
N GLU A 56 13.35 -25.07 -18.33
CA GLU A 56 12.53 -26.27 -18.18
C GLU A 56 13.00 -27.34 -19.18
N ASN A 57 14.01 -28.11 -18.77
CA ASN A 57 14.48 -29.28 -19.49
C ASN A 57 13.68 -30.52 -19.05
N TRP A 58 12.42 -30.56 -19.46
CA TRP A 58 11.59 -31.76 -19.39
C TRP A 58 12.06 -32.75 -20.47
N ASN A 59 12.90 -33.71 -20.06
CA ASN A 59 13.27 -34.88 -20.86
C ASN A 59 12.27 -36.02 -20.66
#